data_AF-A0A8J7T342-F1
#
_entry.id   AF-A0A8J7T342-F1
#
_cell.length_a   1.000
_cell.length_b   1.000
_cell.length_c   1.000
_cell.angle_alpha   90.00
_cell.angle_beta   90.00
_cell.angle_gamma   90.00
#
_symmetry.space_group_name_H-M   'P 1'
#
loop_
_entity.id
_entity.type
_entity.pdbx_description
1 polymer ?
#
loop_
_entity_poly.entity_id
_entity_poly.type
_entity_poly.pdbx_seq_one_letter_code
_entity_poly.pdbx_strand_id
1 'polypeptide(L)' 'GVVLMIGGNIPGKTQVMSIAILELVETLQWGKAHVMAGSMVVFAFTVILTVSLLERRSRAQRG' A
#
# COMPACT_ATOMS: atom_id res chain seq x y z
N GLY A 1 15.73 -1.50 -15.27
CA GLY A 1 15.03 -1.25 -16.55
C GLY A 1 13.89 -2.23 -16.79
N VAL A 2 14.19 -3.52 -17.02
CA VAL A 2 13.22 -4.52 -17.52
C VAL A 2 12.12 -4.91 -16.50
N VAL A 3 12.44 -4.94 -15.20
CA VAL A 3 11.44 -5.29 -14.15
C VAL A 3 10.33 -4.23 -14.01
N LEU A 4 10.67 -2.97 -14.29
CA LEU A 4 9.73 -1.85 -14.26
C LEU A 4 8.61 -2.03 -15.31
N MET A 5 8.90 -2.72 -16.42
CA MET A 5 7.96 -2.90 -17.53
C MET A 5 6.97 -4.06 -17.35
N ILE A 6 7.26 -5.04 -16.47
CA ILE A 6 6.32 -6.13 -16.14
C ILE A 6 5.37 -5.73 -14.99
N GLY A 7 5.83 -4.85 -14.09
CA GLY A 7 5.10 -4.41 -12.89
C GLY A 7 4.08 -3.29 -13.08
N GLY A 8 3.76 -2.88 -14.31
CA GLY A 8 2.76 -1.85 -14.57
C GLY A 8 3.28 -0.40 -14.47
N ASN A 9 4.49 -0.10 -14.94
CA ASN A 9 4.99 1.28 -14.97
C ASN A 9 4.44 2.14 -16.11
N ILE A 10 3.13 2.11 -16.38
CA ILE A 10 2.50 3.11 -17.26
C ILE A 10 1.90 4.20 -16.37
N PRO A 11 2.50 5.40 -16.34
CA PRO A 11 2.00 6.52 -15.54
C PRO A 11 0.52 6.77 -15.86
N GLY A 12 -0.33 6.76 -14.84
CA GLY A 12 -1.77 7.04 -14.99
C GLY A 12 -2.64 5.91 -15.55
N LYS A 13 -2.10 4.73 -15.91
CA LYS A 13 -2.92 3.56 -16.32
C LYS A 13 -2.78 2.35 -15.40
N THR A 14 -1.55 1.98 -15.06
CA THR A 14 -1.28 0.74 -14.29
C THR A 14 -0.25 0.91 -13.19
N GLN A 15 0.14 2.16 -12.90
CA GLN A 15 1.17 2.48 -11.92
C GLN A 15 0.77 1.99 -10.51
N VAL A 16 1.51 1.00 -10.02
CA VAL A 16 1.36 0.52 -8.64
C VAL A 16 2.06 1.47 -7.66
N MET A 17 1.48 1.63 -6.47
CA MET A 17 2.00 2.53 -5.43
C MET A 17 3.46 2.22 -5.01
N SER A 18 3.91 0.96 -5.12
CA SER A 18 5.30 0.59 -4.83
C SER A 18 6.30 1.25 -5.79
N ILE A 19 5.92 1.41 -7.07
CA ILE A 19 6.76 2.09 -8.06
C ILE A 19 6.81 3.60 -7.80
N ALA A 20 5.69 4.20 -7.41
CA ALA A 20 5.65 5.62 -7.05
C ALA A 20 6.59 5.94 -5.87
N ILE A 21 6.66 5.07 -4.85
CA ILE A 21 7.60 5.23 -3.73
C ILE A 21 9.06 5.10 -4.19
N LEU A 22 9.35 4.15 -5.09
CA LEU A 22 10.68 4.00 -5.69
C LEU A 22 11.11 5.26 -6.45
N GLU A 23 10.25 5.84 -7.28
CA GLU A 23 10.52 7.10 -7.99
C GLU A 23 10.80 8.26 -7.03
N LEU A 24 10.08 8.34 -5.90
CA LEU A 24 10.29 9.38 -4.90
C LEU A 24 11.64 9.24 -4.19
N VAL A 25 12.09 8.01 -3.96
CA VAL A 25 13.42 7.73 -3.38
C VAL A 25 14.52 8.04 -4.40
N GLU A 26 14.36 7.62 -5.66
CA GLU A 26 15.32 7.93 -6.74
C GLU A 26 15.44 9.43 -7.01
N THR A 27 14.34 10.18 -6.92
CA THR A 27 14.32 11.65 -7.05
C THR A 27 14.75 12.39 -5.77
N LEU A 28 15.27 11.68 -4.76
CA LEU A 28 15.74 12.21 -3.47
C LEU A 28 14.64 12.97 -2.67
N GLN A 29 13.36 12.72 -2.96
CA GLN A 29 12.21 13.31 -2.28
C GLN A 29 11.76 12.48 -1.06
N TRP A 30 12.69 12.22 -0.15
CA TRP A 30 12.49 11.39 1.05
C TRP A 30 11.26 11.77 1.88
N GLY A 31 10.98 13.07 2.02
CA GLY A 31 9.83 13.56 2.78
C GLY A 31 8.49 13.05 2.22
N LYS A 32 8.32 13.09 0.89
CA LYS A 32 7.09 12.58 0.24
C LYS A 32 7.07 11.05 0.19
N ALA A 33 8.21 10.40 0.02
CA ALA A 33 8.32 8.94 0.07
C ALA A 33 7.83 8.39 1.43
N HIS A 34 8.25 9.01 2.54
CA HIS A 34 7.83 8.62 3.88
C HIS A 34 6.33 8.85 4.12
N VAL A 35 5.76 9.94 3.63
CA VAL A 35 4.30 10.20 3.75
C VAL A 35 3.51 9.13 2.99
N MET A 36 3.91 8.80 1.77
CA MET A 36 3.23 7.73 1.00
C MET A 36 3.35 6.37 1.67
N ALA A 37 4.57 5.97 2.07
CA ALA A 37 4.78 4.70 2.77
C ALA A 37 3.99 4.64 4.09
N GLY A 38 4.01 5.72 4.87
CA GLY A 38 3.25 5.84 6.12
C GLY A 38 1.75 5.69 5.90
N SER A 39 1.19 6.31 4.86
CA SER A 39 -0.22 6.17 4.52
C SER A 39 -0.63 4.73 4.18
N MET A 40 0.24 3.99 3.47
CA MET A 40 -0.01 2.59 3.14
C MET A 40 0.00 1.70 4.38
N VAL A 41 0.91 1.95 5.32
CA VAL A 41 0.97 1.22 6.60
C VAL A 41 -0.30 1.46 7.41
N VAL A 42 -0.71 2.72 7.56
CA VAL A 42 -1.94 3.09 8.28
C VAL A 42 -3.17 2.46 7.63
N PHE A 43 -3.25 2.47 6.30
CA PHE A 43 -4.33 1.85 5.56
C PHE A 43 -4.39 0.34 5.79
N ALA A 44 -3.26 -0.37 5.61
CA ALA A 44 -3.19 -1.80 5.83
C ALA A 44 -3.57 -2.18 7.27
N PHE A 45 -3.07 -1.44 8.26
CA PHE A 45 -3.39 -1.64 9.66
C PHE A 45 -4.89 -1.44 9.93
N THR A 46 -5.50 -0.40 9.36
CA THR A 46 -6.94 -0.11 9.49
C THR A 46 -7.79 -1.23 8.90
N VAL A 47 -7.43 -1.72 7.71
CA VAL A 47 -8.13 -2.83 7.05
C VAL A 47 -8.01 -4.10 7.89
N ILE A 48 -6.80 -4.45 8.35
CA ILE A 48 -6.57 -5.63 9.18
C ILE A 48 -7.37 -5.54 10.48
N LEU A 49 -7.36 -4.40 11.16
CA LEU A 49 -8.16 -4.17 12.37
C LEU A 49 -9.65 -4.36 12.11
N THR A 50 -10.16 -3.76 11.03
CA THR A 50 -11.58 -3.82 10.67
C THR A 50 -12.00 -5.25 10.40
N VAL A 51 -11.24 -5.99 9.58
CA VAL A 51 -11.50 -7.41 9.29
C VAL A 51 -11.38 -8.25 10.55
N SER A 52 -10.34 -8.06 11.36
CA SER A 52 -10.13 -8.81 12.60
C SER A 52 -11.26 -8.60 13.60
N LEU A 53 -11.79 -7.38 13.73
CA LEU A 53 -12.91 -7.07 14.61
C LEU A 53 -14.22 -7.66 14.08
N LEU A 54 -14.46 -7.61 12.78
CA LEU A 54 -15.61 -8.25 12.13
C LEU A 54 -15.58 -9.77 12.29
N GLU A 55 -14.42 -10.39 12.09
CA GLU A 55 -14.21 -11.83 12.29
C GLU A 55 -14.44 -12.23 13.74
N ARG A 56 -13.92 -11.47 14.71
CA ARG A 56 -14.16 -11.71 16.15
C ARG A 56 -15.65 -11.65 16.49
N ARG A 57 -16.38 -10.68 15.95
CA ARG A 57 -17.83 -10.55 16.17
C ARG A 57 -18.63 -11.70 15.53
N SER A 58 -18.24 -12.12 14.33
CA SER A 58 -18.86 -13.25 13.62
C SER A 58 -18.59 -14.59 14.32
N ARG A 59 -17.39 -14.77 14.86
CA ARG A 59 -17.00 -15.98 15.59
C ARG A 59 -17.71 -16.08 16.95
N ALA A 60 -17.97 -14.96 17.62
CA ALA A 60 -18.75 -14.90 18.86
C ALA A 60 -20.24 -15.22 18.70
N GLN A 61 -20.79 -15.13 17.48
CA GLN A 61 -22.18 -15.52 17.18
C GLN A 61 -22.34 -16.98 16.73
N ARG A 62 -21.24 -17.70 16.51
CA ARG A 62 -21.22 -19.10 16.05
C ARG A 62 -20.92 -20.12 17.16
N GLY A 63 -20.81 -19.68 18.41
CA GLY A 63 -20.72 -20.54 19.61
C GLY A 63 -21.93 -20.35 20.49
#